data_AF-A0A951X5H3-F1
#
_entry.id   AF-A0A951X5H3-F1
#
_cell.length_a   1.000
_cell.length_b   1.000
_cell.length_c   1.000
_cell.angle_alpha   90.00
_cell.angle_beta   90.00
_cell.angle_gamma   90.00
#
_symmetry.space_group_name_H-M   'P 1'
#
loop_
_entity.id
_entity.type
_entity.pdbx_description
1 polymer ?
#
loop_
_entity_poly.entity_id
_entity_poly.type
_entity_poly.pdbx_seq_one_letter_code
_entity_poly.pdbx_strand_id
1 'polypeptide(L)'
;MKQEFIQFAPLFAGLAEDEQQLLGDKFVGAQTTARTSLFEAGDRADGLYMLGKGFVRLLTASGTTLATLGPGSVLGEDSLYRGVPYDISAQAVSDLEFWRLADEDLRAIIMERPSIGLQLSNNFGVLIAQMQDYLVHQLARTPELSGLPHHTLQSVATQLEPRKLAAGQYLFRTGDTANGLFLVESGCIETRSDGESEKQDAQPGILLGALALLTNKPHTTTALAKED
;
A
#
# COMPACT_ATOMS: atom_id res chain seq x y z
N MET A 1 -11.95 14.91 -17.98
CA MET A 1 -11.21 13.67 -17.67
C MET A 1 -9.90 13.93 -16.92
N LYS A 2 -8.80 14.37 -17.55
CA LYS A 2 -7.52 14.67 -16.84
C LYS A 2 -7.70 15.63 -15.63
N GLN A 3 -8.40 16.75 -15.85
CA GLN A 3 -8.64 17.75 -14.80
C GLN A 3 -9.49 17.22 -13.64
N GLU A 4 -10.46 16.33 -13.93
CA GLU A 4 -11.31 15.72 -12.91
C GLU A 4 -10.48 14.79 -12.01
N PHE A 5 -9.55 14.02 -12.58
CA PHE A 5 -8.68 13.16 -11.77
C PHE A 5 -7.72 13.94 -10.89
N ILE A 6 -7.19 15.07 -11.35
CA ILE A 6 -6.38 15.98 -10.51
C ILE A 6 -7.24 16.54 -9.37
N GLN A 7 -8.48 16.94 -9.65
CA GLN A 7 -9.38 17.52 -8.65
C GLN A 7 -9.75 16.53 -7.53
N PHE A 8 -9.89 15.24 -7.84
CA PHE A 8 -10.36 14.23 -6.88
C PHE A 8 -9.26 13.35 -6.28
N ALA A 9 -8.05 13.35 -6.84
CA ALA A 9 -6.95 12.58 -6.28
C ALA A 9 -6.47 13.21 -4.96
N PRO A 10 -6.45 12.45 -3.84
CA PRO A 10 -6.10 12.98 -2.52
C PRO A 10 -4.75 13.70 -2.45
N LEU A 11 -3.78 13.26 -3.26
CA LEU A 11 -2.45 13.90 -3.35
C LEU A 11 -2.53 15.38 -3.76
N PHE A 12 -3.50 15.75 -4.59
CA PHE A 12 -3.68 17.11 -5.14
C PHE A 12 -4.79 17.91 -4.44
N ALA A 13 -5.36 17.38 -3.35
CA ALA A 13 -6.42 18.04 -2.61
C ALA A 13 -5.98 19.43 -2.10
N GLY A 14 -6.87 20.41 -2.14
CA GLY A 14 -6.60 21.75 -1.62
C GLY A 14 -5.74 22.66 -2.50
N LEU A 15 -5.23 22.17 -3.64
CA LEU A 15 -4.60 23.02 -4.65
C LEU A 15 -5.62 23.97 -5.27
N ALA A 16 -5.22 25.22 -5.49
CA ALA A 16 -6.03 26.21 -6.18
C ALA A 16 -6.27 25.81 -7.65
N GLU A 17 -7.32 26.33 -8.28
CA GLU A 17 -7.71 25.94 -9.64
C GLU A 17 -6.60 26.21 -10.67
N ASP A 18 -5.91 27.34 -10.53
CA ASP A 18 -4.76 27.69 -11.37
C ASP A 18 -3.56 26.78 -11.09
N GLU A 19 -3.33 26.35 -9.85
CA GLU A 19 -2.30 25.34 -9.46
C GLU A 19 -2.59 23.98 -10.09
N GLN A 20 -3.84 23.53 -10.02
CA GLN A 20 -4.30 22.31 -10.67
C GLN A 20 -4.13 22.39 -12.18
N GLN A 21 -4.38 23.56 -12.79
CA GLN A 21 -4.19 23.77 -14.22
C GLN A 21 -2.72 23.67 -14.63
N LEU A 22 -1.80 24.28 -13.86
CA LEU A 22 -0.37 24.19 -14.13
C LEU A 22 0.16 22.75 -14.03
N LEU A 23 -0.27 21.99 -13.02
CA LEU A 23 0.02 20.55 -12.94
C LEU A 23 -0.57 19.82 -14.14
N GLY A 24 -1.85 20.08 -14.44
CA GLY A 24 -2.57 19.49 -15.55
C GLY A 24 -1.83 19.67 -16.87
N ASP A 25 -1.35 20.87 -17.17
CA ASP A 25 -0.66 21.19 -18.42
C ASP A 25 0.65 20.42 -18.59
N LYS A 26 1.29 20.00 -17.50
CA LYS A 26 2.53 19.22 -17.49
C LYS A 26 2.34 17.72 -17.49
N PHE A 27 1.14 17.24 -17.17
CA PHE A 27 0.80 15.83 -17.31
C PHE A 27 0.70 15.42 -18.79
N VAL A 28 1.56 14.50 -19.20
CA VAL A 28 1.61 13.93 -20.56
C VAL A 28 0.84 12.61 -20.59
N GLY A 29 -0.18 12.53 -21.46
CA GLY A 29 -0.98 11.32 -21.62
C GLY A 29 -0.25 10.23 -22.41
N ALA A 30 -0.41 8.99 -21.97
CA ALA A 30 0.16 7.81 -22.61
C ALA A 30 -0.79 6.62 -22.54
N GLN A 31 -0.57 5.64 -23.41
CA GLN A 31 -1.32 4.39 -23.45
C GLN A 31 -0.36 3.22 -23.53
N THR A 32 -0.72 2.11 -22.90
CA THR A 32 0.02 0.86 -23.00
C THR A 32 -0.91 -0.35 -22.93
N THR A 33 -0.38 -1.53 -23.25
CA THR A 33 -1.12 -2.79 -23.24
C THR A 33 -0.79 -3.62 -21.99
N ALA A 34 -1.62 -4.61 -21.72
CA ALA A 34 -1.41 -5.55 -20.63
C ALA A 34 0.00 -6.16 -20.66
N ARG A 35 0.54 -6.42 -19.46
CA ARG A 35 1.90 -6.93 -19.17
C ARG A 35 3.05 -5.95 -19.43
N THR A 36 2.76 -4.72 -19.86
CA THR A 36 3.80 -3.69 -19.96
C THR A 36 4.03 -3.04 -18.60
N SER A 37 5.28 -2.90 -18.20
CA SER A 37 5.66 -2.20 -16.97
C SER A 37 5.70 -0.69 -17.20
N LEU A 38 5.15 0.06 -16.25
CA LEU A 38 5.32 1.51 -16.17
C LEU A 38 6.68 1.87 -15.58
N PHE A 39 7.11 1.11 -14.58
CA PHE A 39 8.44 1.13 -13.97
C PHE A 39 8.72 -0.19 -13.25
N GLU A 40 10.00 -0.48 -13.02
CA GLU A 40 10.45 -1.66 -12.28
C GLU A 40 11.10 -1.28 -10.94
N ALA A 41 11.03 -2.20 -9.97
CA ALA A 41 11.76 -2.06 -8.71
C ALA A 41 13.27 -1.94 -9.00
N GLY A 42 13.90 -0.95 -8.38
CA GLY A 42 15.30 -0.58 -8.58
C GLY A 42 15.51 0.50 -9.65
N ASP A 43 14.52 0.78 -10.50
CA ASP A 43 14.58 1.92 -11.41
C ASP A 43 14.62 3.22 -10.61
N ARG A 44 15.35 4.21 -11.12
CA ARG A 44 15.31 5.56 -10.55
C ARG A 44 13.89 6.11 -10.67
N ALA A 45 13.32 6.61 -9.58
CA ALA A 45 12.03 7.27 -9.62
C ALA A 45 12.06 8.45 -10.59
N ASP A 46 11.14 8.44 -11.57
CA ASP A 46 11.22 9.29 -12.76
C ASP A 46 9.95 10.10 -13.02
N GLY A 47 8.89 9.86 -12.25
CA GLY A 47 7.68 10.66 -12.27
C GLY A 47 6.53 10.10 -11.43
N LEU A 48 5.44 10.87 -11.40
CA LEU A 48 4.13 10.47 -10.92
C LEU A 48 3.30 9.93 -12.08
N TYR A 49 2.54 8.87 -11.83
CA TYR A 49 1.64 8.30 -12.82
C TYR A 49 0.22 8.31 -12.28
N MET A 50 -0.72 8.81 -13.08
CA MET A 50 -2.14 8.89 -12.75
C MET A 50 -2.94 8.00 -13.68
N LEU A 51 -3.70 7.07 -13.13
CA LEU A 51 -4.46 6.10 -13.93
C LEU A 51 -5.79 6.71 -14.38
N GLY A 52 -6.03 6.73 -15.69
CA GLY A 52 -7.30 7.16 -16.29
C GLY A 52 -8.25 6.01 -16.62
N LYS A 53 -7.70 4.92 -17.18
CA LYS A 53 -8.44 3.71 -17.54
C LYS A 53 -7.56 2.49 -17.40
N GLY A 54 -8.18 1.36 -17.03
CA GLY A 54 -7.50 0.08 -16.87
C GLY A 54 -6.93 -0.11 -15.47
N PHE A 55 -6.18 -1.18 -15.29
CA PHE A 55 -5.65 -1.58 -13.99
C PHE A 55 -4.15 -1.83 -14.04
N VAL A 56 -3.46 -1.44 -12.98
CA VAL A 56 -2.04 -1.69 -12.74
C VAL A 56 -1.89 -2.55 -11.51
N ARG A 57 -1.01 -3.55 -11.57
CA ARG A 57 -0.61 -4.36 -10.43
C ARG A 57 0.73 -3.88 -9.91
N LEU A 58 0.80 -3.63 -8.61
CA LEU A 58 2.03 -3.33 -7.90
C LEU A 58 2.66 -4.64 -7.42
N LEU A 59 3.98 -4.77 -7.58
CA LEU A 59 4.74 -5.98 -7.32
C LEU A 59 5.97 -5.64 -6.46
N THR A 60 6.29 -6.45 -5.46
CA THR A 60 7.59 -6.37 -4.77
C THR A 60 8.73 -6.73 -5.73
N ALA A 61 9.98 -6.46 -5.34
CA ALA A 61 11.17 -6.96 -6.05
C ALA A 61 11.21 -8.50 -6.18
N SER A 62 10.52 -9.24 -5.30
CA SER A 62 10.36 -10.70 -5.41
C SER A 62 9.25 -11.15 -6.37
N GLY A 63 8.54 -10.22 -7.01
CA GLY A 63 7.41 -10.48 -7.89
C GLY A 63 6.09 -10.76 -7.17
N THR A 64 6.02 -10.55 -5.85
CA THR A 64 4.80 -10.74 -5.07
C THR A 64 3.86 -9.57 -5.31
N THR A 65 2.59 -9.85 -5.62
CA THR A 65 1.60 -8.78 -5.83
C THR A 65 1.31 -8.09 -4.50
N LEU A 66 1.37 -6.75 -4.48
CA LEU A 66 1.05 -5.90 -3.33
C LEU A 66 -0.31 -5.25 -3.45
N ALA A 67 -0.74 -4.85 -4.64
CA ALA A 67 -2.01 -4.17 -4.87
C ALA A 67 -2.40 -4.24 -6.35
N THR A 68 -3.68 -4.05 -6.62
CA THR A 68 -4.17 -3.72 -7.96
C THR A 68 -4.86 -2.36 -7.86
N LEU A 69 -4.36 -1.39 -8.64
CA LEU A 69 -4.83 -0.01 -8.66
C LEU A 69 -5.62 0.24 -9.95
N GLY A 70 -6.65 1.07 -9.85
CA GLY A 70 -7.54 1.42 -10.96
C GLY A 70 -7.62 2.93 -11.19
N PRO A 71 -8.57 3.38 -12.03
CA PRO A 71 -8.76 4.79 -12.37
C PRO A 71 -8.83 5.71 -11.14
N GLY A 72 -8.16 6.86 -11.22
CA GLY A 72 -8.03 7.84 -10.14
C GLY A 72 -6.88 7.60 -9.16
N SER A 73 -6.21 6.45 -9.24
CA SER A 73 -5.02 6.19 -8.44
C SER A 73 -3.83 7.00 -8.96
N VAL A 74 -3.02 7.51 -8.04
CA VAL A 74 -1.68 8.02 -8.30
C VAL A 74 -0.66 7.00 -7.77
N LEU A 75 0.43 6.80 -8.50
CA LEU A 75 1.50 5.86 -8.15
C LEU A 75 2.87 6.50 -8.44
N GLY A 76 3.87 6.01 -7.71
CA GLY A 76 5.25 6.47 -7.78
C GLY A 76 5.56 7.66 -6.84
N GLU A 77 4.55 8.20 -6.16
CA GLU A 77 4.65 9.36 -5.28
C GLU A 77 5.64 9.17 -4.15
N ASP A 78 5.64 8.02 -3.53
CA ASP A 78 6.44 7.73 -2.35
C ASP A 78 7.95 7.72 -2.67
N SER A 79 8.34 6.98 -3.71
CA SER A 79 9.73 6.92 -4.17
C SER A 79 10.20 8.27 -4.73
N LEU A 80 9.33 8.96 -5.49
CA LEU A 80 9.64 10.28 -6.04
C LEU A 80 9.85 11.32 -4.94
N TYR A 81 8.97 11.35 -3.93
CA TYR A 81 9.01 12.31 -2.84
C TYR A 81 10.23 12.11 -1.94
N ARG A 82 10.58 10.85 -1.64
CA ARG A 82 11.79 10.51 -0.87
C ARG A 82 13.09 10.63 -1.68
N GLY A 83 13.00 10.76 -3.01
CA GLY A 83 14.17 10.80 -3.89
C GLY A 83 14.95 9.49 -3.92
N VAL A 84 14.26 8.36 -3.78
CA VAL A 84 14.85 7.00 -3.80
C VAL A 84 14.40 6.24 -5.05
N PRO A 85 15.12 5.18 -5.47
CA PRO A 85 14.62 4.28 -6.51
C PRO A 85 13.26 3.67 -6.15
N TYR A 86 12.50 3.24 -7.15
CA TYR A 86 11.27 2.50 -6.91
C TYR A 86 11.57 1.22 -6.11
N ASP A 87 10.83 1.01 -5.03
CA ASP A 87 10.91 -0.17 -4.17
C ASP A 87 10.00 -1.32 -4.66
N ILE A 88 9.11 -1.01 -5.61
CA ILE A 88 8.11 -1.90 -6.21
C ILE A 88 8.07 -1.69 -7.73
N SER A 89 7.61 -2.70 -8.47
CA SER A 89 7.30 -2.58 -9.90
C SER A 89 5.81 -2.29 -10.11
N ALA A 90 5.48 -1.56 -11.16
CA ALA A 90 4.11 -1.29 -11.58
C ALA A 90 3.87 -1.85 -12.98
N GLN A 91 3.01 -2.88 -13.10
CA GLN A 91 2.73 -3.56 -14.37
C GLN A 91 1.25 -3.46 -14.76
N ALA A 92 0.98 -3.09 -16.01
CA ALA A 92 -0.38 -3.06 -16.55
C ALA A 92 -1.00 -4.47 -16.58
N VAL A 93 -2.22 -4.62 -16.07
CA VAL A 93 -2.99 -5.88 -16.09
C VAL A 93 -3.95 -5.92 -17.28
N SER A 94 -4.38 -4.75 -17.75
CA SER A 94 -5.22 -4.54 -18.92
C SER A 94 -4.59 -3.50 -19.83
N ASP A 95 -5.23 -3.22 -20.98
CA ASP A 95 -4.96 -1.98 -21.70
C ASP A 95 -5.17 -0.80 -20.75
N LEU A 96 -4.23 0.13 -20.79
CA LEU A 96 -4.07 1.19 -19.80
C LEU A 96 -4.00 2.55 -20.49
N GLU A 97 -4.76 3.50 -19.98
CA GLU A 97 -4.64 4.93 -20.29
C GLU A 97 -4.24 5.64 -19.00
N PHE A 98 -3.15 6.42 -19.07
CA PHE A 98 -2.59 7.09 -17.90
C PHE A 98 -1.96 8.42 -18.29
N TRP A 99 -1.71 9.27 -17.30
CA TRP A 99 -0.92 10.48 -17.45
C TRP A 99 0.33 10.40 -16.60
N ARG A 100 1.47 10.82 -17.14
CA ARG A 100 2.73 10.91 -16.43
C ARG A 100 3.13 12.38 -16.23
N LEU A 101 3.55 12.71 -15.02
CA LEU A 101 4.24 13.96 -14.70
C LEU A 101 5.69 13.60 -14.36
N ALA A 102 6.65 14.03 -15.18
CA ALA A 102 8.06 13.73 -14.97
C ALA A 102 8.60 14.43 -13.71
N ASP A 103 9.61 13.83 -13.05
CA ASP A 103 10.30 14.42 -11.89
C ASP A 103 10.78 15.85 -12.18
N GLU A 104 11.39 16.07 -13.35
CA GLU A 104 11.90 17.38 -13.75
C GLU A 104 10.80 18.43 -13.92
N ASP A 105 9.65 18.06 -14.49
CA ASP A 105 8.51 18.95 -14.64
C ASP A 105 7.87 19.26 -13.28
N LEU A 106 7.70 18.25 -12.42
CA LEU A 106 7.19 18.46 -11.06
C LEU A 106 8.11 19.41 -10.28
N ARG A 107 9.43 19.23 -10.36
CA ARG A 107 10.39 20.14 -9.72
C ARG A 107 10.31 21.54 -10.30
N ALA A 108 10.18 21.69 -11.61
CA ALA A 108 10.01 23.00 -12.23
C ALA A 108 8.74 23.71 -11.74
N ILE A 109 7.62 22.99 -11.62
CA ILE A 109 6.36 23.50 -11.08
C ILE A 109 6.53 23.93 -9.62
N ILE A 110 7.19 23.11 -8.79
CA ILE A 110 7.43 23.45 -7.38
C ILE A 110 8.33 24.68 -7.25
N MET A 111 9.33 24.82 -8.11
CA MET A 111 10.19 26.01 -8.15
C MET A 111 9.45 27.27 -8.60
N GLU A 112 8.52 27.13 -9.54
CA GLU A 112 7.66 28.22 -10.00
C GLU A 112 6.63 28.61 -8.93
N ARG A 113 6.03 27.61 -8.28
CA ARG A 113 5.02 27.77 -7.22
C ARG A 113 5.30 26.86 -6.02
N PRO A 114 6.07 27.36 -5.04
CA PRO A 114 6.42 26.59 -3.84
C PRO A 114 5.22 26.15 -2.99
N SER A 115 4.09 26.86 -3.08
CA SER A 115 2.82 26.47 -2.44
C SER A 115 2.37 25.07 -2.85
N ILE A 116 2.53 24.71 -4.13
CA ILE A 116 2.21 23.37 -4.64
C ILE A 116 3.05 22.32 -3.91
N GLY A 117 4.37 22.53 -3.81
CA GLY A 117 5.26 21.61 -3.08
C GLY A 117 4.83 21.40 -1.64
N LEU A 118 4.53 22.48 -0.91
CA LEU A 118 4.05 22.40 0.48
C LEU A 118 2.71 21.67 0.61
N GLN A 119 1.77 21.89 -0.31
CA GLN A 119 0.48 21.20 -0.31
C GLN A 119 0.65 19.70 -0.60
N LEU A 120 1.45 19.34 -1.62
CA LEU A 120 1.77 17.95 -1.92
C LEU A 120 2.43 17.25 -0.72
N SER A 121 3.41 17.91 -0.07
CA SER A 121 4.05 17.43 1.16
C SER A 121 3.03 17.17 2.27
N ASN A 122 2.12 18.11 2.51
CA ASN A 122 1.09 17.98 3.54
C ASN A 122 0.12 16.85 3.22
N ASN A 123 -0.37 16.77 1.98
CA ASN A 123 -1.31 15.74 1.55
C ASN A 123 -0.70 14.34 1.65
N PHE A 124 0.57 14.20 1.25
CA PHE A 124 1.30 12.94 1.40
C PHE A 124 1.49 12.57 2.89
N GLY A 125 1.89 13.54 3.72
CA GLY A 125 2.00 13.34 5.17
C GLY A 125 0.68 12.93 5.82
N VAL A 126 -0.43 13.52 5.41
CA VAL A 126 -1.79 13.17 5.88
C VAL A 126 -2.17 11.75 5.49
N LEU A 127 -1.88 11.30 4.27
CA LEU A 127 -2.18 9.93 3.85
C LEU A 127 -1.42 8.88 4.67
N ILE A 128 -0.13 9.12 4.93
CA ILE A 128 0.70 8.25 5.78
C ILE A 128 0.14 8.24 7.22
N ALA A 129 -0.16 9.41 7.78
CA ALA A 129 -0.72 9.53 9.13
C ALA A 129 -2.08 8.84 9.26
N GLN A 130 -2.96 8.98 8.27
CA GLN A 130 -4.27 8.32 8.25
C GLN A 130 -4.17 6.80 8.22
N MET A 131 -3.22 6.26 7.45
CA MET A 131 -2.97 4.81 7.45
C MET A 131 -2.41 4.34 8.80
N GLN A 132 -1.51 5.11 9.42
CA GLN A 132 -1.00 4.79 10.75
C GLN A 132 -2.10 4.85 11.81
N ASP A 133 -2.94 5.88 11.80
CA ASP A 133 -4.08 6.01 12.71
C ASP A 133 -5.08 4.87 12.52
N TYR A 134 -5.33 4.47 11.26
CA TYR A 134 -6.14 3.30 10.94
C TYR A 134 -5.55 2.03 11.56
N LEU A 135 -4.26 1.75 11.35
CA LEU A 135 -3.60 0.57 11.92
C LEU A 135 -3.59 0.59 13.44
N VAL A 136 -3.34 1.75 14.06
CA VAL A 136 -3.43 1.93 15.52
C VAL A 136 -4.83 1.60 16.02
N HIS A 137 -5.86 2.09 15.33
CA HIS A 137 -7.25 1.79 15.67
C HIS A 137 -7.59 0.30 15.50
N GLN A 138 -7.09 -0.37 14.46
CA GLN A 138 -7.29 -1.81 14.29
C GLN A 138 -6.58 -2.60 15.40
N LEU A 139 -5.31 -2.30 15.68
CA LEU A 139 -4.55 -2.95 16.74
C LEU A 139 -5.23 -2.77 18.11
N ALA A 140 -5.74 -1.56 18.42
CA ALA A 140 -6.47 -1.29 19.66
C ALA A 140 -7.74 -2.13 19.84
N ARG A 141 -8.34 -2.61 18.74
CA ARG A 141 -9.54 -3.45 18.76
C ARG A 141 -9.24 -4.94 18.89
N THR A 142 -7.97 -5.35 18.75
CA THR A 142 -7.56 -6.74 18.94
C THR A 142 -7.50 -7.05 20.44
N PRO A 143 -8.09 -8.17 20.90
CA PRO A 143 -8.13 -8.50 22.33
C PRO A 143 -6.76 -8.50 23.00
N GLU A 144 -5.74 -9.03 22.32
CA GLU A 144 -4.37 -9.19 22.81
C GLU A 144 -3.63 -7.87 23.02
N LEU A 145 -4.01 -6.81 22.28
CA LEU A 145 -3.33 -5.51 22.30
C LEU A 145 -4.20 -4.37 22.84
N SER A 146 -5.48 -4.62 23.11
CA SER A 146 -6.47 -3.62 23.55
C SER A 146 -6.10 -2.84 24.82
N GLY A 147 -5.23 -3.39 25.67
CA GLY A 147 -4.74 -2.74 26.89
C GLY A 147 -3.47 -1.90 26.73
N LEU A 148 -2.89 -1.84 25.52
CA LEU A 148 -1.64 -1.13 25.29
C LEU A 148 -1.86 0.39 25.16
N PRO A 149 -0.94 1.22 25.67
CA PRO A 149 -0.98 2.65 25.46
C PRO A 149 -0.91 3.02 23.97
N HIS A 150 -1.57 4.12 23.60
CA HIS A 150 -1.62 4.60 22.21
C HIS A 150 -0.23 4.74 21.56
N HIS A 151 0.76 5.30 22.26
CA HIS A 151 2.13 5.45 21.72
C HIS A 151 2.82 4.09 21.46
N THR A 152 2.47 3.06 22.23
CA THR A 152 2.98 1.70 22.03
C THR A 152 2.35 1.08 20.79
N LEU A 153 1.03 1.22 20.63
CA LEU A 153 0.32 0.79 19.42
C LEU A 153 0.82 1.50 18.17
N GLN A 154 1.12 2.80 18.28
CA GLN A 154 1.74 3.58 17.21
C GLN A 154 3.10 3.02 16.81
N SER A 155 3.95 2.68 17.79
CA SER A 155 5.26 2.08 17.53
C SER A 155 5.14 0.72 16.82
N VAL A 156 4.12 -0.08 17.16
CA VAL A 156 3.83 -1.34 16.47
C VAL A 156 3.33 -1.07 15.05
N ALA A 157 2.39 -0.14 14.87
CA ALA A 157 1.82 0.20 13.57
C ALA A 157 2.89 0.70 12.57
N THR A 158 3.89 1.46 13.03
CA THR A 158 5.01 1.91 12.19
C THR A 158 5.89 0.77 11.67
N GLN A 159 5.88 -0.39 12.35
CA GLN A 159 6.68 -1.57 11.98
C GLN A 159 5.87 -2.63 11.23
N LEU A 160 4.57 -2.40 11.00
CA LEU A 160 3.75 -3.31 10.21
C LEU A 160 4.08 -3.15 8.72
N GLU A 161 4.29 -4.28 8.05
CA GLU A 161 4.53 -4.34 6.61
C GLU A 161 3.38 -5.09 5.91
N PRO A 162 2.85 -4.57 4.79
CA PRO A 162 1.83 -5.28 4.02
C PRO A 162 2.34 -6.63 3.52
N ARG A 163 1.56 -7.68 3.75
CA ARG A 163 1.85 -9.04 3.24
C ARG A 163 0.63 -9.62 2.55
N LYS A 164 0.80 -10.04 1.29
CA LYS A 164 -0.24 -10.74 0.52
C LYS A 164 0.00 -12.23 0.47
N LEU A 165 -1.08 -12.98 0.56
CA LEU A 165 -1.11 -14.42 0.39
C LEU A 165 -2.16 -14.75 -0.67
N ALA A 166 -1.82 -15.60 -1.64
CA ALA A 166 -2.83 -16.17 -2.53
C ALA A 166 -3.60 -17.28 -1.82
N ALA A 167 -4.83 -17.54 -2.22
CA ALA A 167 -5.61 -18.69 -1.74
C ALA A 167 -4.80 -20.00 -1.84
N GLY A 168 -4.77 -20.74 -0.74
CA GLY A 168 -3.97 -21.97 -0.57
C GLY A 168 -2.54 -21.74 -0.08
N GLN A 169 -2.06 -20.50 0.10
CA GLN A 169 -0.75 -20.23 0.69
C GLN A 169 -0.79 -20.25 2.23
N TYR A 170 0.25 -20.80 2.83
CA TYR A 170 0.42 -20.83 4.28
C TYR A 170 1.01 -19.50 4.76
N LEU A 171 0.42 -18.93 5.80
CA LEU A 171 1.01 -17.83 6.55
C LEU A 171 2.13 -18.36 7.47
N PHE A 172 1.81 -19.42 8.23
CA PHE A 172 2.72 -20.22 9.05
C PHE A 172 2.13 -21.63 9.27
N ARG A 173 2.96 -22.59 9.65
CA ARG A 173 2.57 -23.97 9.98
C ARG A 173 2.85 -24.28 11.44
N THR A 174 2.17 -25.30 11.95
CA THR A 174 2.48 -25.85 13.28
C THR A 174 3.95 -26.28 13.32
N GLY A 175 4.65 -25.87 14.38
CA GLY A 175 6.08 -26.11 14.58
C GLY A 175 6.99 -25.04 13.98
N ASP A 176 6.48 -24.14 13.14
CA ASP A 176 7.28 -23.03 12.62
C ASP A 176 7.66 -22.08 13.77
N THR A 177 8.87 -21.52 13.70
CA THR A 177 9.32 -20.51 14.66
C THR A 177 8.57 -19.21 14.38
N ALA A 178 7.99 -18.61 15.42
CA ALA A 178 7.27 -17.34 15.28
C ALA A 178 8.24 -16.20 14.94
N ASN A 179 7.92 -15.44 13.90
CA ASN A 179 8.73 -14.32 13.42
C ASN A 179 7.95 -13.01 13.30
N GLY A 180 6.66 -13.01 13.60
CA GLY A 180 5.82 -11.83 13.51
C GLY A 180 4.42 -12.03 14.08
N LEU A 181 3.73 -10.91 14.25
CA LEU A 181 2.29 -10.82 14.50
C LEU A 181 1.63 -10.40 13.19
N PHE A 182 0.46 -10.95 12.89
CA PHE A 182 -0.20 -10.72 11.61
C PHE A 182 -1.62 -10.24 11.84
N LEU A 183 -1.93 -9.04 11.36
CA LEU A 183 -3.29 -8.52 11.33
C LEU A 183 -3.92 -8.88 9.98
N VAL A 184 -5.07 -9.56 9.99
CA VAL A 184 -5.82 -9.83 8.76
C VAL A 184 -6.50 -8.53 8.34
N GLU A 185 -6.10 -7.96 7.21
CA GLU A 185 -6.66 -6.72 6.67
C GLU A 185 -7.84 -6.99 5.72
N SER A 186 -7.70 -8.01 4.88
CA SER A 186 -8.69 -8.46 3.89
C SER A 186 -8.60 -9.97 3.70
N GLY A 187 -9.67 -10.56 3.17
CA GLY A 187 -9.73 -12.00 2.90
C GLY A 187 -9.99 -12.82 4.16
N CYS A 188 -9.64 -14.12 4.10
CA CYS A 188 -9.92 -15.07 5.16
C CYS A 188 -8.76 -16.05 5.35
N ILE A 189 -8.32 -16.22 6.59
CA ILE A 189 -7.28 -17.20 6.97
C ILE A 189 -7.93 -18.32 7.79
N GLU A 190 -7.86 -19.56 7.30
CA GLU A 190 -8.21 -20.74 8.09
C GLU A 190 -7.09 -21.03 9.09
N THR A 191 -7.43 -21.17 10.36
CA THR A 191 -6.51 -21.68 11.38
C THR A 191 -6.94 -23.06 11.85
N ARG A 192 -5.95 -23.95 12.05
CA ARG A 192 -6.17 -25.32 12.51
C ARG A 192 -5.13 -25.71 13.55
N SER A 193 -5.57 -26.12 14.73
CA SER A 193 -4.72 -26.70 15.77
C SER A 193 -4.35 -28.14 15.41
N ASP A 194 -3.16 -28.58 15.82
CA ASP A 194 -2.76 -29.97 15.64
C ASP A 194 -3.49 -30.88 16.65
N GLY A 195 -4.08 -31.96 16.16
CA GLY A 195 -4.87 -32.91 16.98
C GLY A 195 -6.35 -32.53 17.20
N GLU A 196 -6.81 -31.36 16.74
CA GLU A 196 -8.22 -30.96 16.79
C GLU A 196 -8.82 -30.86 15.38
N SER A 197 -10.05 -31.35 15.20
CA SER A 197 -10.78 -31.23 13.93
C SER A 197 -11.38 -29.84 13.72
N GLU A 198 -11.36 -28.97 14.74
CA GLU A 198 -11.95 -27.64 14.66
C GLU A 198 -11.07 -26.70 13.84
N LYS A 199 -11.72 -26.10 12.84
CA LYS A 199 -11.18 -25.05 11.99
C LYS A 199 -11.79 -23.74 12.44
N GLN A 200 -10.97 -22.71 12.53
CA GLN A 200 -11.45 -21.36 12.84
C GLN A 200 -11.03 -20.41 11.73
N ASP A 201 -12.02 -19.75 11.13
CA ASP A 201 -11.80 -18.74 10.11
C ASP A 201 -11.50 -17.39 10.78
N ALA A 202 -10.32 -16.84 10.52
CA ALA A 202 -9.91 -15.50 10.92
C ALA A 202 -10.28 -14.50 9.82
N GLN A 203 -11.21 -13.61 10.18
CA GLN A 203 -11.73 -12.54 9.34
C GLN A 203 -10.90 -11.25 9.48
N PRO A 204 -11.15 -10.21 8.66
CA PRO A 204 -10.51 -8.91 8.82
C PRO A 204 -10.64 -8.35 10.24
N GLY A 205 -9.53 -7.80 10.75
CA GLY A 205 -9.38 -7.30 12.12
C GLY A 205 -8.91 -8.34 13.14
N ILE A 206 -8.80 -9.62 12.78
CA ILE A 206 -8.29 -10.67 13.67
C ILE A 206 -6.75 -10.68 13.65
N LEU A 207 -6.16 -10.76 14.85
CA LEU A 207 -4.72 -10.89 15.04
C LEU A 207 -4.32 -12.36 15.14
N LEU A 208 -3.26 -12.74 14.42
CA LEU A 208 -2.71 -14.08 14.37
C LEU A 208 -1.24 -14.09 14.79
N GLY A 209 -0.79 -15.23 15.30
CA GLY A 209 0.63 -15.46 15.66
C GLY A 209 1.11 -14.79 16.96
N ALA A 210 0.31 -13.89 17.55
CA ALA A 210 0.68 -13.13 18.75
C ALA A 210 1.13 -14.02 19.91
N LEU A 211 0.41 -15.10 20.22
CA LEU A 211 0.77 -16.01 21.31
C LEU A 211 2.16 -16.64 21.11
N ALA A 212 2.44 -17.13 19.91
CA ALA A 212 3.71 -17.78 19.59
C ALA A 212 4.88 -16.77 19.66
N LEU A 213 4.67 -15.57 19.11
CA LEU A 213 5.64 -14.48 19.16
C LEU A 213 5.93 -14.02 20.59
N LEU A 214 4.90 -13.71 21.37
CA LEU A 214 5.02 -13.19 22.73
C LEU A 214 5.62 -14.20 23.71
N THR A 215 5.37 -15.49 23.49
CA THR A 215 5.92 -16.56 24.34
C THR A 215 7.27 -17.10 23.83
N ASN A 216 7.74 -16.62 22.68
CA ASN A 216 8.93 -17.13 21.99
C ASN A 216 8.89 -18.66 21.83
N LYS A 217 7.73 -19.17 21.40
CA LYS A 217 7.48 -20.61 21.15
C LYS A 217 7.13 -20.83 19.68
N PRO A 218 7.29 -22.06 19.17
CA PRO A 218 6.78 -22.41 17.86
C PRO A 218 5.25 -22.24 17.76
N HIS A 219 4.75 -22.00 16.56
CA HIS A 219 3.33 -21.99 16.28
C HIS A 219 2.69 -23.34 16.64
N THR A 220 1.57 -23.29 17.37
CA THR A 220 0.78 -24.49 17.72
C THR A 220 -0.33 -24.79 16.71
N THR A 221 -0.58 -23.85 15.80
CA THR A 221 -1.60 -23.93 14.76
C THR A 221 -0.99 -23.69 13.39
N THR A 222 -1.66 -24.18 12.37
CA THR A 222 -1.37 -23.87 10.97
C THR A 222 -2.36 -22.84 10.47
N ALA A 223 -1.87 -21.81 9.78
CA ALA A 223 -2.66 -20.74 9.19
C ALA A 223 -2.55 -20.76 7.65
N LEU A 224 -3.68 -20.87 6.97
CA LEU A 224 -3.80 -21.04 5.52
C LEU A 224 -4.76 -20.00 4.94
N ALA A 225 -4.35 -19.26 3.90
CA ALA A 225 -5.26 -18.36 3.20
C ALA A 225 -6.33 -19.13 2.42
N LYS A 226 -7.60 -18.78 2.62
CA LYS A 226 -8.75 -19.31 1.84
C LYS A 226 -9.12 -18.39 0.69
N GLU A 227 -8.87 -17.09 0.85
CA GLU A 227 -9.19 -16.01 -0.07
C GLU A 227 -7.95 -15.09 -0.20
N ASP A 228 -7.87 -14.35 -1.30
CA ASP A 228 -6.79 -13.38 -1.61
C ASP A 228 -6.92 -12.07 -0.82
#